data_AF-A0A2G9TQH7-F1
#
_entry.id   AF-A0A2G9TQH7-F1
#
_cell.length_a   1.000
_cell.length_b   1.000
_cell.length_c   1.000
_cell.angle_alpha   90.00
_cell.angle_beta   90.00
_cell.angle_gamma   90.00
#
_symmetry.space_group_name_H-M   'P 1'
#
loop_
_entity.id
_entity.type
_entity.pdbx_description
1 polymer ?
#
loop_
_entity_poly.entity_id
_entity_poly.type
_entity_poly.pdbx_seq_one_letter_code
_entity_poly.pdbx_strand_id
1 'polypeptide(L)'
;IIHRDVAARNCLIGKHDTAKISDFGLSIVGTQKKEKTLKKVPVRYLAPETLKKREYTVKTDVWSFGVFMWESCFNRDPASRPAFETIADEILAGIEDFKEEKTFMEKVKFW
;
A
#
# COMPACT_ATOMS: atom_id res chain seq x y z
N ILE A 1 5.58 -11.66 -9.94
CA ILE A 1 6.43 -11.35 -8.77
C ILE A 1 5.58 -10.55 -7.81
N ILE A 2 5.70 -10.79 -6.51
CA ILE A 2 5.12 -9.94 -5.46
C ILE A 2 6.29 -9.29 -4.72
N HIS A 3 6.32 -7.95 -4.69
CA HIS A 3 7.44 -7.17 -4.16
C HIS A 3 7.51 -7.23 -2.63
N ARG A 4 6.35 -7.05 -1.97
CA ARG A 4 6.15 -7.06 -0.50
C ARG A 4 6.81 -5.92 0.27
N ASP A 5 7.39 -4.94 -0.44
CA ASP A 5 7.97 -3.74 0.18
C ASP A 5 8.00 -2.55 -0.80
N VAL A 6 6.87 -2.27 -1.45
CA VAL A 6 6.74 -1.06 -2.28
C VAL A 6 6.62 0.14 -1.34
N ALA A 7 7.59 1.05 -1.40
CA ALA A 7 7.66 2.26 -0.59
C ALA A 7 8.57 3.31 -1.25
N ALA A 8 8.46 4.58 -0.86
CA ALA A 8 9.25 5.65 -1.48
C ALA A 8 10.76 5.45 -1.28
N ARG A 9 11.16 4.96 -0.10
CA ARG A 9 12.56 4.59 0.21
C ARG A 9 13.16 3.51 -0.70
N ASN A 10 12.31 2.70 -1.35
CA ASN A 10 12.72 1.63 -2.26
C ASN A 10 12.55 2.05 -3.73
N CYS A 11 12.31 3.33 -4.01
CA CYS A 11 12.27 3.89 -5.36
C CYS A 11 13.54 4.68 -5.63
N LEU A 12 14.23 4.35 -6.73
CA LEU A 12 15.44 5.05 -7.17
C LEU A 12 15.11 6.01 -8.31
N ILE A 13 15.69 7.21 -8.26
CA ILE A 13 15.57 8.19 -9.35
C ILE A 13 16.84 8.12 -10.20
N GLY A 14 16.66 7.74 -11.47
CA GLY A 14 17.73 7.66 -12.46
C GLY A 14 17.84 8.95 -13.30
N LYS A 15 18.60 8.85 -14.40
CA LYS A 15 18.69 9.93 -15.39
C LYS A 15 17.31 10.24 -15.98
N HIS A 16 17.10 11.50 -16.34
CA HIS A 16 15.83 12.01 -16.91
C HIS A 16 14.64 11.77 -15.97
N ASP A 17 14.82 11.97 -14.67
CA ASP A 17 13.78 11.82 -13.64
C ASP A 17 12.99 10.51 -13.70
N THR A 18 13.65 9.44 -14.16
CA THR A 18 13.01 8.13 -14.30
C THR A 18 13.04 7.40 -12.96
N ALA A 19 11.86 7.23 -12.36
CA ALA A 19 11.66 6.42 -11.16
C ALA A 19 11.69 4.92 -11.48
N LYS A 20 12.41 4.14 -10.68
CA LYS A 20 12.46 2.67 -10.77
C LYS A 20 12.35 2.04 -9.39
N ILE A 21 11.51 1.00 -9.30
CA ILE A 21 11.39 0.18 -8.08
C ILE A 21 12.68 -0.63 -7.89
N SER A 22 13.13 -0.72 -6.65
CA SER A 22 14.35 -1.41 -6.21
C SER A 22 14.11 -2.20 -4.92
N ASP A 23 15.14 -2.88 -4.44
CA ASP A 23 15.12 -3.72 -3.24
C ASP A 23 14.08 -4.86 -3.24
N PHE A 24 14.43 -5.91 -4.01
CA PHE A 24 13.63 -7.13 -4.09
C PHE A 24 13.96 -8.14 -2.97
N GLY A 25 14.62 -7.72 -1.88
CA GLY A 25 15.07 -8.62 -0.81
C GLY A 25 13.95 -9.39 -0.09
N LEU A 26 12.72 -8.86 -0.12
CA LEU A 26 11.52 -9.50 0.44
C LEU A 26 10.62 -10.15 -0.64
N SER A 27 10.95 -9.95 -1.91
CA SER A 27 10.11 -10.34 -3.04
C SER A 27 10.05 -11.84 -3.23
N ILE A 28 8.97 -12.29 -3.85
CA ILE A 28 8.78 -13.70 -4.20
C ILE A 28 8.20 -13.87 -5.61
N VAL A 29 8.47 -15.02 -6.20
CA VAL A 29 7.83 -15.46 -7.44
C VAL A 29 6.60 -16.29 -7.08
N GLY A 30 5.44 -15.90 -7.59
CA GLY A 30 4.15 -16.52 -7.32
C GLY A 30 3.00 -15.52 -7.38
N THR A 31 1.78 -16.01 -7.18
CA THR A 31 0.55 -15.20 -7.15
C THR A 31 0.04 -14.95 -5.73
N GLN A 32 0.46 -15.79 -4.78
CA GLN A 32 0.05 -15.74 -3.38
C GLN A 32 1.16 -16.29 -2.48
N LYS A 33 1.27 -15.77 -1.26
CA LYS A 33 2.11 -16.32 -0.21
C LYS A 33 1.51 -16.07 1.17
N LYS A 34 1.47 -17.11 2.00
CA LYS A 34 1.05 -17.00 3.40
C LYS A 34 2.26 -17.11 4.32
N GLU A 35 2.47 -16.10 5.17
CA GLU A 35 3.55 -16.08 6.15
C GLU A 35 3.08 -16.61 7.50
N LYS A 36 3.96 -17.32 8.21
CA LYS A 36 3.67 -17.78 9.58
C LYS A 36 3.65 -16.60 10.56
N THR A 37 4.53 -15.63 10.36
CA THR A 37 4.69 -14.46 11.24
C THR A 37 5.06 -13.21 10.44
N LEU A 38 4.69 -12.03 10.94
CA LEU A 38 5.03 -10.73 10.34
C LEU A 38 6.26 -10.13 11.06
N LYS A 39 7.44 -10.74 10.91
CA LYS A 39 8.69 -10.24 11.53
C LYS A 39 9.48 -9.39 10.53
N LYS A 40 9.93 -8.20 10.95
CA LYS A 40 10.73 -7.27 10.13
C LYS A 40 10.08 -6.93 8.78
N VAL A 41 8.76 -6.67 8.80
CA VAL A 41 7.98 -6.30 7.62
C VAL A 41 7.58 -4.82 7.67
N PRO A 42 7.32 -4.18 6.51
CA PRO A 42 6.96 -2.76 6.43
C PRO A 42 5.50 -2.52 6.85
N VAL A 43 5.19 -2.61 8.14
CA VAL A 43 3.82 -2.61 8.68
C VAL A 43 2.92 -1.49 8.12
N ARG A 44 3.46 -0.28 7.96
CA ARG A 44 2.73 0.90 7.41
C ARG A 44 2.26 0.73 5.96
N TYR A 45 2.86 -0.18 5.20
CA TYR A 45 2.58 -0.41 3.79
C TYR A 45 1.81 -1.71 3.56
N LEU A 46 1.46 -2.45 4.62
CA LEU A 46 0.78 -3.74 4.48
C LEU A 46 -0.72 -3.55 4.25
N ALA A 47 -1.25 -4.34 3.32
CA ALA A 47 -2.67 -4.40 3.07
C ALA A 47 -3.43 -4.98 4.29
N PRO A 48 -4.71 -4.62 4.50
CA PRO A 48 -5.51 -5.11 5.62
C PRO A 48 -5.58 -6.65 5.69
N GLU A 49 -5.69 -7.32 4.55
CA GLU A 49 -5.66 -8.78 4.44
C GLU A 49 -4.30 -9.37 4.85
N THR A 50 -3.20 -8.68 4.58
CA THR A 50 -1.88 -9.10 5.02
C THR A 50 -1.74 -8.97 6.53
N LEU A 51 -2.26 -7.89 7.13
CA LEU A 51 -2.26 -7.72 8.59
C LEU A 51 -3.10 -8.79 9.30
N LYS A 52 -4.29 -9.10 8.77
CA LYS A 52 -5.24 -10.06 9.39
C LYS A 52 -4.88 -11.52 9.12
N LYS A 53 -4.58 -11.86 7.86
CA LYS A 53 -4.43 -13.24 7.38
C LYS A 53 -2.99 -13.63 7.06
N ARG A 54 -2.05 -12.68 7.14
CA ARG A 54 -0.62 -12.86 6.82
C ARG A 54 -0.42 -13.31 5.37
N GLU A 55 -1.30 -12.84 4.51
CA GLU A 55 -1.37 -13.23 3.12
C GLU A 55 -0.88 -12.09 2.23
N TYR A 56 0.04 -12.42 1.34
CA TYR A 56 0.57 -11.56 0.29
C TYR A 56 0.03 -12.02 -1.04
N THR A 57 -0.39 -11.08 -1.87
CA THR A 57 -0.78 -11.30 -3.27
C THR A 57 -0.28 -10.13 -4.11
N VAL A 58 -0.44 -10.20 -5.43
CA VAL A 58 -0.20 -9.03 -6.29
C VAL A 58 -1.05 -7.83 -5.86
N LYS A 59 -2.26 -8.04 -5.31
CA LYS A 59 -3.13 -6.96 -4.82
C LYS A 59 -2.59 -6.29 -3.57
N THR A 60 -1.79 -6.99 -2.78
CA THR A 60 -1.11 -6.39 -1.62
C THR A 60 -0.04 -5.38 -2.04
N ASP A 61 0.63 -5.59 -3.18
CA ASP A 61 1.54 -4.57 -3.74
C ASP A 61 0.78 -3.36 -4.31
N VAL A 62 -0.44 -3.55 -4.83
CA VAL A 62 -1.31 -2.44 -5.27
C VAL A 62 -1.67 -1.55 -4.09
N TRP A 63 -1.97 -2.14 -2.93
CA TRP A 63 -2.17 -1.38 -1.70
C TRP A 63 -0.92 -0.59 -1.31
N SER A 64 0.24 -1.26 -1.23
CA SER A 64 1.50 -0.62 -0.87
C SER A 64 1.86 0.52 -1.84
N PHE A 65 1.53 0.38 -3.12
CA PHE A 65 1.67 1.44 -4.12
C PHE A 65 0.78 2.66 -3.81
N GLY A 66 -0.44 2.48 -3.33
CA GLY A 66 -1.30 3.58 -2.88
C GLY A 66 -0.67 4.38 -1.74
N VAL A 67 -0.14 3.68 -0.74
CA VAL A 67 0.60 4.30 0.38
C VAL A 67 1.85 5.03 -0.13
N PHE A 68 2.58 4.44 -1.06
CA PHE A 68 3.73 5.07 -1.73
C PHE A 68 3.35 6.37 -2.46
N MET A 69 2.24 6.40 -3.19
CA MET A 69 1.77 7.60 -3.89
C MET A 69 1.40 8.70 -2.90
N TRP A 70 0.67 8.36 -1.84
CA TRP A 70 0.35 9.30 -0.76
C TRP A 70 1.63 9.87 -0.14
N GLU A 71 2.59 9.01 0.20
CA GLU A 71 3.88 9.44 0.75
C GLU A 71 4.60 10.39 -0.20
N SER A 72 4.68 10.05 -1.49
CA SER A 72 5.40 10.86 -2.49
C SER A 72 4.75 12.24 -2.72
N CYS A 73 3.43 12.33 -2.60
CA CYS A 73 2.70 13.59 -2.79
C CYS A 73 2.69 14.48 -1.54
N PHE A 74 2.63 13.89 -0.34
CA PHE A 74 2.28 14.60 0.90
C PHE A 74 3.37 14.57 2.00
N ASN A 75 4.38 13.71 1.93
CA ASN A 75 5.39 13.52 3.01
C ASN A 75 6.51 14.57 3.00
N ARG A 76 6.20 15.85 2.71
CA ARG A 76 7.20 16.93 2.60
C ARG A 76 7.60 17.57 3.93
N ASP A 77 6.85 17.36 5.02
CA ASP A 77 7.21 17.89 6.36
C ASP A 77 7.19 16.78 7.44
N PRO A 78 8.33 16.45 8.06
CA PRO A 78 8.40 15.51 9.18
C PRO A 78 7.54 15.89 10.40
N ALA A 79 7.29 17.18 10.63
CA ALA A 79 6.47 17.69 11.74
C ALA A 79 4.96 17.52 11.48
N SER A 80 4.54 17.40 10.21
CA SER A 80 3.14 17.20 9.83
C SER A 80 2.73 15.73 9.76
N ARG A 81 3.58 14.81 10.24
CA ARG A 81 3.31 13.37 10.20
C ARG A 81 2.18 13.01 11.18
N PRO A 82 1.05 12.47 10.71
CA PRO A 82 0.04 11.94 11.62
C PRO A 82 0.59 10.69 12.34
N ALA A 83 0.07 10.43 13.54
CA ALA A 83 0.38 9.20 14.27
C ALA A 83 -0.05 7.97 13.47
N PHE A 84 0.54 6.80 13.76
CA PHE A 84 0.24 5.57 13.02
C PHE A 84 -1.26 5.22 13.08
N GLU A 85 -1.85 5.43 14.24
CA GLU A 85 -3.26 5.22 14.53
C GLU A 85 -4.11 6.13 13.64
N THR A 86 -3.77 7.41 13.54
CA THR A 86 -4.47 8.38 12.69
C THR A 86 -4.40 8.03 11.22
N ILE A 87 -3.23 7.61 10.70
CA ILE A 87 -3.09 7.19 9.30
C ILE A 87 -3.92 5.93 9.02
N ALA A 88 -3.91 4.96 9.94
CA ALA A 88 -4.69 3.74 9.80
C ALA A 88 -6.20 4.06 9.81
N ASP A 89 -6.64 4.94 10.70
CA ASP A 89 -8.02 5.38 10.80
C ASP A 89 -8.45 6.17 9.55
N GLU A 90 -7.63 7.09 9.05
CA GLU A 90 -7.88 7.84 7.79
C GLU A 90 -7.96 6.92 6.57
N ILE A 91 -7.07 5.94 6.48
CA ILE A 91 -7.08 4.96 5.40
C ILE A 91 -8.33 4.07 5.50
N LEU A 92 -8.70 3.62 6.71
CA LEU A 92 -9.90 2.80 6.92
C LEU A 92 -11.18 3.59 6.62
N ALA A 93 -11.25 4.85 7.06
CA ALA A 93 -12.34 5.77 6.74
C ALA A 93 -12.44 6.00 5.22
N GLY A 94 -11.32 6.28 4.54
CA GLY A 94 -11.29 6.42 3.08
C GLY A 94 -11.72 5.15 2.33
N ILE A 95 -11.43 3.96 2.86
CA ILE A 95 -11.96 2.69 2.30
C ILE A 95 -13.47 2.57 2.52
N GLU A 96 -13.99 3.00 3.67
CA GLU A 96 -15.42 2.99 3.98
C GLU A 96 -16.17 3.96 3.07
N ASP A 97 -15.69 5.19 2.94
CA ASP A 97 -16.21 6.19 2.02
C ASP A 97 -16.20 5.67 0.57
N PHE A 98 -15.09 5.08 0.12
CA PHE A 98 -15.00 4.51 -1.23
C PHE A 98 -15.97 3.33 -1.44
N LYS A 99 -16.27 2.54 -0.41
CA LYS A 99 -17.30 1.49 -0.49
C LYS A 99 -18.71 2.06 -0.57
N GLU A 100 -18.99 3.13 0.18
CA GLU A 100 -20.27 3.85 0.07
C GLU A 100 -20.42 4.45 -1.32
N GLU A 101 -19.36 5.04 -1.86
CA GLU A 101 -19.35 5.61 -3.21
C GLU A 101 -19.48 4.51 -4.29
N LYS A 102 -18.86 3.34 -4.12
CA LYS A 102 -19.09 2.19 -5.01
C LYS A 102 -20.53 1.69 -4.93
N THR A 103 -21.11 1.64 -3.74
CA THR A 103 -22.51 1.28 -3.54
C THR A 103 -23.45 2.31 -4.18
N PHE A 104 -23.05 3.60 -4.15
CA PHE A 104 -23.72 4.69 -4.86
C PHE A 104 -23.61 4.52 -6.38
N MET A 105 -22.42 4.23 -6.92
CA MET A 105 -22.20 3.96 -8.34
C MET A 105 -22.91 2.68 -8.84
N GLU A 106 -23.05 1.65 -8.00
CA GLU A 106 -23.84 0.45 -8.29
C GLU A 106 -25.37 0.73 -8.27
N LYS A 107 -25.81 1.72 -7.49
CA LYS A 107 -27.21 2.18 -7.46
C LYS A 107 -27.53 3.15 -8.60
N VAL A 108 -26.55 3.88 -9.12
CA VAL A 108 -26.67 4.72 -10.31
C VAL A 108 -26.32 3.87 -11.54
N LYS A 109 -27.21 2.95 -11.90
CA LYS A 109 -27.18 2.33 -13.23
C LYS A 109 -27.46 3.39 -14.28
N PHE A 110 -26.43 3.81 -15.01
CA PHE A 110 -26.60 4.28 -16.38
C PHE A 110 -26.03 3.21 -17.31
N TRP A 111 -26.98 2.56 -17.99
CA TRP A 111 -26.93 1.41 -18.90
C TRP A 111 -26.93 0.04 -18.23
#